data_AF-A0A5R9F344-F1
#
_entry.id   AF-A0A5R9F344-F1
#
_cell.length_a   1.000
_cell.length_b   1.000
_cell.length_c   1.000
_cell.angle_alpha   90.00
_cell.angle_beta   90.00
_cell.angle_gamma   90.00
#
_symmetry.space_group_name_H-M   'P 1'
#
loop_
_entity.id
_entity.type
_entity.pdbx_description
1 polymer ?
#
loop_
_entity_poly.entity_id
_entity_poly.type
_entity_poly.pdbx_seq_one_letter_code
_entity_poly.pdbx_strand_id
1 'polypeptide(L)'
;MYKTLSFVTLLFWAIVAGCSNGEEQSGTIKDPINVEVSAEPVVNEDNSIKIKGETNIPDGAELYIAVTSKDIKFKAEKKVIVKNGSFETEKITNDGKGLKEGTYYVNVTLPIHNKQPDDFISKVGKNYKKLQGELMEEDELGKTMSYEEKFVIES
;
A
#
# COMPACT_ATOMS: atom_id res chain seq x y z
N MET A 1 -80.07 -6.82 -27.41
CA MET A 1 -78.78 -6.52 -28.08
C MET A 1 -77.77 -6.28 -26.96
N TYR A 2 -76.77 -7.09 -26.59
CA TYR A 2 -76.02 -8.24 -27.13
C TYR A 2 -75.52 -9.00 -25.87
N LYS A 3 -75.86 -10.28 -25.66
CA LYS A 3 -75.12 -11.52 -25.99
C LYS A 3 -73.92 -11.83 -25.06
N THR A 4 -74.03 -13.02 -24.45
CA THR A 4 -73.08 -13.81 -23.62
C THR A 4 -71.63 -13.88 -24.12
N LEU A 5 -70.66 -14.11 -23.21
CA LEU A 5 -69.78 -15.30 -23.27
C LEU A 5 -68.87 -15.44 -22.03
N SER A 6 -68.92 -16.62 -21.39
CA SER A 6 -67.84 -17.15 -20.54
C SER A 6 -66.61 -17.45 -21.39
N PHE A 7 -65.42 -17.20 -20.85
CA PHE A 7 -64.17 -17.80 -21.33
C PHE A 7 -63.49 -18.55 -20.19
N VAL A 8 -63.50 -19.87 -20.32
CA VAL A 8 -62.59 -20.82 -19.66
C VAL A 8 -61.51 -21.13 -20.69
N THR A 9 -60.23 -20.96 -20.34
CA THR A 9 -59.06 -21.63 -20.94
C THR A 9 -57.80 -21.21 -20.15
N LEU A 10 -57.21 -22.06 -19.30
CA LEU A 10 -56.26 -23.17 -19.53
C LEU A 10 -54.77 -22.73 -19.36
N LEU A 11 -54.08 -23.49 -18.49
CA LEU A 11 -52.67 -23.46 -18.12
C LEU A 11 -51.67 -23.38 -19.30
N PHE A 12 -50.55 -22.67 -19.06
CA PHE A 12 -49.21 -22.94 -19.63
C PHE A 12 -48.15 -22.55 -18.55
N TRP A 13 -47.61 -23.50 -17.77
CA TRP A 13 -46.34 -24.24 -17.97
C TRP A 13 -45.08 -23.36 -18.14
N ALA A 14 -44.21 -23.33 -17.12
CA ALA A 14 -42.90 -24.00 -17.15
C ALA A 14 -41.96 -23.46 -16.07
N ILE A 15 -41.42 -24.39 -15.28
CA ILE A 15 -40.36 -24.21 -14.29
C ILE A 15 -39.06 -23.86 -15.03
N VAL A 16 -38.37 -22.79 -14.62
CA VAL A 16 -36.93 -22.65 -14.88
C VAL A 16 -36.22 -22.43 -13.56
N ALA A 17 -35.22 -23.28 -13.35
CA ALA A 17 -34.38 -23.37 -12.18
C ALA A 17 -33.75 -22.03 -11.82
N GLY A 18 -34.09 -21.50 -10.64
CA GLY A 18 -33.25 -20.55 -9.95
C GLY A 18 -32.14 -21.29 -9.21
N CYS A 19 -31.19 -21.88 -9.94
CA CYS A 19 -29.85 -21.99 -9.37
C CYS A 19 -29.43 -20.55 -9.08
N SER A 20 -29.26 -20.22 -7.80
CA SER A 20 -28.67 -18.97 -7.38
C SER A 20 -27.26 -18.92 -7.97
N ASN A 21 -27.15 -18.44 -9.21
CA ASN A 21 -25.91 -17.96 -9.78
C ASN A 21 -25.46 -16.86 -8.84
N GLY A 22 -24.55 -17.20 -7.93
CA GLY A 22 -23.71 -16.22 -7.29
C GLY A 22 -23.03 -15.48 -8.42
N GLU A 23 -23.51 -14.27 -8.68
CA GLU A 23 -22.80 -13.30 -9.49
C GLU A 23 -21.44 -13.15 -8.83
N GLU A 24 -20.41 -13.75 -9.42
CA GLU A 24 -19.05 -13.25 -9.26
C GLU A 24 -19.10 -11.81 -9.75
N GLN A 25 -19.28 -10.91 -8.80
CA GLN A 25 -19.18 -9.48 -9.00
C GLN A 25 -17.75 -9.21 -9.46
N SER A 26 -17.60 -9.14 -10.78
CA SER A 26 -16.49 -8.51 -11.48
C SER A 26 -16.47 -7.04 -11.08
N GLY A 27 -15.94 -6.79 -9.88
CA GLY A 27 -15.70 -5.46 -9.35
C GLY A 27 -14.65 -4.81 -10.22
N THR A 28 -15.06 -3.77 -10.94
CA THR A 28 -14.23 -2.92 -11.78
C THR A 28 -12.96 -2.56 -11.01
N ILE A 29 -11.80 -3.05 -11.43
CA ILE A 29 -10.53 -2.67 -10.83
C ILE A 29 -10.36 -1.18 -11.15
N LYS A 30 -10.62 -0.33 -10.16
CA LYS A 30 -10.29 1.10 -10.17
C LYS A 30 -8.86 1.27 -10.69
N ASP A 31 -8.64 2.29 -11.52
CA ASP A 31 -7.41 2.49 -12.31
C ASP A 31 -6.12 2.18 -11.53
N PRO A 32 -5.13 1.54 -12.19
CA PRO A 32 -3.92 1.14 -11.52
C PRO A 32 -3.09 2.35 -11.06
N ILE A 33 -2.50 2.25 -9.88
CA ILE A 33 -1.68 3.27 -9.23
C ILE A 33 -0.22 3.00 -9.58
N ASN A 34 0.37 3.85 -10.40
CA ASN A 34 1.82 3.85 -10.63
C ASN A 34 2.50 4.42 -9.38
N VAL A 35 3.14 3.59 -8.58
CA VAL A 35 3.62 3.95 -7.25
C VAL A 35 4.76 4.96 -7.35
N GLU A 36 4.61 6.04 -6.60
CA GLU A 36 5.58 7.11 -6.45
C GLU A 36 5.90 7.29 -4.96
N VAL A 37 7.17 7.48 -4.65
CA VAL A 37 7.69 7.71 -3.30
C VAL A 37 8.80 8.75 -3.36
N SER A 38 8.80 9.67 -2.41
CA SER A 38 9.95 10.51 -2.07
C SER A 38 10.26 10.36 -0.59
N ALA A 39 11.53 10.46 -0.21
CA ALA A 39 11.91 10.51 1.20
C ALA A 39 13.15 11.39 1.41
N GLU A 40 13.05 12.29 2.39
CA GLU A 40 14.10 13.23 2.74
C GLU A 40 14.44 13.15 4.24
N PRO A 41 15.73 13.24 4.60
CA PRO A 41 16.13 13.36 5.98
C PRO A 41 15.91 14.79 6.50
N VAL A 42 15.36 14.90 7.70
CA VAL A 42 15.38 16.12 8.50
C VAL A 42 16.39 15.93 9.61
N VAL A 43 17.54 16.60 9.50
CA VAL A 43 18.62 16.57 10.49
C VAL A 43 18.36 17.63 11.56
N ASN A 44 18.37 17.23 12.82
CA ASN A 44 18.22 18.14 13.96
C ASN A 44 19.60 18.65 14.43
N GLU A 45 19.62 19.68 15.28
CA GLU A 45 20.85 20.28 15.82
C GLU A 45 21.75 19.27 16.58
N ASP A 46 21.18 18.20 17.12
CA ASP A 46 21.92 17.13 17.80
C ASP A 46 22.34 15.98 16.88
N ASN A 47 22.28 16.18 15.55
CA ASN A 47 22.53 15.20 14.48
C ASN A 47 21.66 13.94 14.52
N SER A 48 20.61 13.92 15.34
CA SER A 48 19.55 12.94 15.13
C SER A 48 18.75 13.29 13.88
N ILE A 49 18.08 12.30 13.31
CA ILE A 49 17.29 12.53 12.10
C ILE A 49 15.85 12.06 12.26
N LYS A 50 14.98 12.60 11.42
CA LYS A 50 13.72 11.97 11.04
C LYS A 50 13.72 11.78 9.53
N ILE A 51 13.02 10.79 9.03
CA ILE A 51 12.72 10.69 7.60
C ILE A 51 11.29 11.17 7.39
N LYS A 52 11.11 12.11 6.46
CA LYS A 52 9.81 12.54 5.96
C LYS A 52 9.68 12.14 4.52
N GLY A 53 8.48 11.76 4.09
CA GLY A 53 8.27 11.42 2.70
C GLY A 53 6.82 11.53 2.28
N GLU A 54 6.63 11.49 0.97
CA GLU A 54 5.35 11.52 0.30
C GLU A 54 5.19 10.29 -0.57
N THR A 55 3.95 9.87 -0.78
CA THR A 55 3.61 8.75 -1.66
C THR A 55 2.16 8.84 -2.11
N ASN A 56 1.87 8.27 -3.27
CA ASN A 56 0.51 8.05 -3.75
C ASN A 56 -0.10 6.71 -3.29
N ILE A 57 0.61 5.92 -2.48
CA ILE A 57 0.06 4.72 -1.84
C ILE A 57 -1.09 5.14 -0.90
N PRO A 58 -2.27 4.47 -0.96
CA PRO A 58 -3.39 4.83 -0.11
C PRO A 58 -3.12 4.78 1.39
N ASP A 59 -3.80 5.66 2.12
CA ASP A 59 -3.77 5.74 3.57
C ASP A 59 -4.02 4.40 4.27
N GLY A 60 -3.31 4.21 5.38
CA GLY A 60 -3.35 3.00 6.19
C GLY A 60 -2.29 1.95 5.81
N ALA A 61 -1.51 2.19 4.74
CA ALA A 61 -0.35 1.36 4.44
C ALA A 61 0.69 1.46 5.55
N GLU A 62 1.18 0.31 6.02
CA GLU A 62 2.33 0.23 6.93
C GLU A 62 3.62 0.09 6.11
N LEU A 63 4.50 1.10 6.16
CA LEU A 63 5.80 1.10 5.50
C LEU A 63 6.91 0.85 6.52
N TYR A 64 8.00 0.22 6.07
CA TYR A 64 9.25 0.13 6.81
C TYR A 64 10.27 1.10 6.24
N ILE A 65 10.82 1.96 7.10
CA ILE A 65 11.84 2.95 6.75
C ILE A 65 13.14 2.51 7.40
N ALA A 66 14.07 2.01 6.61
CA ALA A 66 15.40 1.63 7.07
C ALA A 66 16.42 2.71 6.73
N VAL A 67 17.21 3.13 7.71
CA VAL A 67 18.36 4.01 7.50
C VAL A 67 19.63 3.21 7.75
N THR A 68 20.51 3.14 6.77
CA THR A 68 21.75 2.38 6.86
C THR A 68 22.97 3.20 6.47
N SER A 69 24.12 2.85 7.05
CA SER A 69 25.42 3.27 6.56
C SER A 69 26.43 2.14 6.76
N LYS A 70 27.04 1.70 5.66
CA LYS A 70 28.05 0.63 5.68
C LYS A 70 29.35 1.10 6.32
N ASP A 71 29.76 2.33 6.05
CA ASP A 71 31.05 2.89 6.48
C ASP A 71 31.16 2.98 8.01
N ILE A 72 30.08 3.41 8.66
CA ILE A 72 30.01 3.52 10.12
C ILE A 72 29.28 2.36 10.79
N LYS A 73 28.87 1.34 10.02
CA LYS A 73 28.12 0.16 10.48
C LYS A 73 26.85 0.51 11.26
N PHE A 74 26.08 1.47 10.75
CA PHE A 74 24.81 1.88 11.33
C PHE A 74 23.63 1.25 10.58
N LYS A 75 22.62 0.80 11.33
CA LYS A 75 21.33 0.39 10.81
C LYS A 75 20.24 0.72 11.83
N ALA A 76 19.19 1.38 11.39
CA ALA A 76 17.94 1.54 12.12
C ALA A 76 16.77 1.27 11.20
N GLU A 77 15.66 0.81 11.75
CA GLU A 77 14.42 0.60 11.01
C GLU A 77 13.23 1.10 11.83
N LYS A 78 12.27 1.74 11.16
CA LYS A 78 11.05 2.28 11.77
C LYS A 78 9.85 1.88 10.93
N LYS A 79 8.78 1.43 11.59
CA LYS A 79 7.48 1.25 10.95
C LYS A 79 6.71 2.57 10.98
N VAL A 80 6.14 2.98 9.85
CA VAL A 80 5.32 4.19 9.72
C VAL A 80 4.00 3.88 9.02
N ILE A 81 2.99 4.72 9.23
CA ILE A 81 1.68 4.58 8.58
C ILE A 81 1.49 5.75 7.63
N VAL A 82 1.13 5.47 6.38
CA VAL A 82 0.77 6.51 5.41
C VAL A 82 -0.54 7.18 5.82
N LYS A 83 -0.51 8.52 5.89
CA LYS A 83 -1.66 9.36 6.19
C LYS A 83 -1.66 10.58 5.28
N ASN A 84 -2.77 10.82 4.58
CA ASN A 84 -2.91 11.88 3.59
C ASN A 84 -1.76 11.94 2.58
N GLY A 85 -1.30 10.77 2.11
CA GLY A 85 -0.19 10.67 1.15
C GLY A 85 1.20 11.00 1.73
N SER A 86 1.35 11.09 3.05
CA SER A 86 2.64 11.36 3.70
C SER A 86 2.97 10.34 4.78
N PHE A 87 4.26 10.25 5.10
CA PHE A 87 4.78 9.48 6.24
C PHE A 87 5.94 10.21 6.91
N GLU A 88 6.10 9.99 8.22
CA GLU A 88 7.21 10.54 9.01
C GLU A 88 7.64 9.50 10.04
N THR A 89 8.95 9.29 10.19
CA THR A 89 9.49 8.45 11.25
C THR A 89 9.54 9.19 12.58
N GLU A 90 9.53 8.44 13.68
CA GLU A 90 10.10 8.95 14.93
C GLU A 90 11.58 9.32 14.76
N LYS A 91 12.13 9.99 15.78
CA LYS A 91 13.54 10.36 15.87
C LYS A 91 14.42 9.11 15.79
N ILE A 92 15.42 9.14 14.90
CA ILE A 92 16.45 8.11 14.73
C ILE A 92 17.75 8.63 15.35
N THR A 93 18.33 7.80 16.20
CA THR A 93 19.55 8.08 16.97
C THR A 93 20.44 6.84 16.96
N ASN A 94 21.71 7.01 17.34
CA ASN A 94 22.62 5.92 17.63
C ASN A 94 22.85 5.87 19.16
N ASP A 95 22.26 4.90 19.83
CA ASP A 95 22.29 4.76 21.30
C ASP A 95 21.88 6.04 22.05
N GLY A 96 20.84 6.72 21.57
CA GLY A 96 20.32 7.97 22.14
C GLY A 96 21.10 9.22 21.77
N LYS A 97 22.17 9.10 20.97
CA LYS A 97 22.97 10.23 20.45
C LYS A 97 22.67 10.49 18.98
N GLY A 98 23.09 11.67 18.52
CA GLY A 98 23.12 11.99 17.09
C GLY A 98 23.86 10.94 16.26
N LEU A 99 23.48 10.88 14.99
CA LEU A 99 24.21 10.10 14.02
C LEU A 99 25.56 10.79 13.72
N LYS A 100 26.56 9.99 13.35
CA LYS A 100 27.85 10.53 12.93
C LYS A 100 27.72 11.15 11.54
N GLU A 101 28.60 12.08 11.20
CA GLU A 101 28.76 12.51 9.82
C GLU A 101 29.08 11.32 8.92
N GLY A 102 28.62 11.37 7.68
CA GLY A 102 28.86 10.33 6.69
C GLY A 102 27.73 10.16 5.70
N THR A 103 27.93 9.20 4.80
CA THR A 103 26.93 8.80 3.80
C THR A 103 25.97 7.77 4.40
N TYR A 104 24.68 7.98 4.17
CA TYR A 104 23.60 7.10 4.57
C TYR A 104 22.69 6.80 3.38
N TYR A 105 21.90 5.74 3.53
CA TYR A 105 20.85 5.34 2.60
C TYR A 105 19.55 5.18 3.38
N VAL A 106 18.50 5.85 2.92
CA VAL A 106 17.13 5.58 3.34
C VAL A 106 16.52 4.58 2.37
N ASN A 107 15.94 3.52 2.91
CA ASN A 107 15.20 2.50 2.18
C ASN A 107 13.76 2.51 2.68
N VAL A 108 12.80 2.72 1.78
CA VAL A 108 11.36 2.69 2.07
C VAL A 108 10.80 1.43 1.45
N THR A 109 10.14 0.61 2.26
CA THR A 109 9.60 -0.69 1.83
C THR A 109 8.13 -0.83 2.18
N LEU A 110 7.32 -1.23 1.19
CA LEU A 110 6.01 -1.82 1.45
C LEU A 110 6.19 -3.35 1.52
N PRO A 111 5.99 -3.99 2.68
CA PRO A 111 6.13 -5.44 2.83
C PRO A 111 5.05 -6.16 2.03
N ILE A 112 5.13 -7.49 1.93
CA ILE A 112 4.09 -8.32 1.28
C ILE A 112 2.70 -8.13 1.92
N HIS A 113 1.66 -8.37 1.13
CA HIS A 113 0.26 -8.10 1.46
C HIS A 113 -0.24 -8.70 2.80
N ASN A 114 0.27 -9.86 3.21
CA ASN A 114 -0.17 -10.52 4.46
C ASN A 114 0.36 -9.85 5.75
N LYS A 115 1.20 -8.81 5.61
CA LYS A 115 1.67 -7.97 6.71
C LYS A 115 0.90 -6.65 6.82
N GLN A 116 -0.08 -6.41 5.94
CA GLN A 116 -0.83 -5.16 5.91
C GLN A 116 -2.21 -5.27 6.57
N PRO A 117 -2.77 -4.13 7.03
CA PRO A 117 -4.15 -4.05 7.46
C PRO A 117 -5.14 -4.37 6.33
N ASP A 118 -6.22 -5.10 6.65
CA ASP A 118 -7.25 -5.48 5.70
C ASP A 118 -7.92 -4.28 5.01
N ASP A 119 -8.09 -3.16 5.73
CA ASP A 119 -8.64 -1.92 5.17
C ASP A 119 -7.78 -1.40 4.01
N PHE A 120 -6.46 -1.37 4.18
CA PHE A 120 -5.53 -1.00 3.10
C PHE A 120 -5.61 -1.99 1.94
N ILE A 121 -5.57 -3.30 2.21
CA ILE A 121 -5.66 -4.34 1.18
C ILE A 121 -6.96 -4.23 0.36
N SER A 122 -8.08 -3.87 0.99
CA SER A 122 -9.35 -3.66 0.28
C SER A 122 -9.27 -2.51 -0.76
N LYS A 123 -8.47 -1.46 -0.47
CA LYS A 123 -8.27 -0.32 -1.37
C LYS A 123 -7.41 -0.70 -2.57
N VAL A 124 -6.31 -1.42 -2.34
CA VAL A 124 -5.29 -1.75 -3.38
C VAL A 124 -5.49 -3.12 -4.05
N GLY A 125 -6.45 -3.90 -3.56
CA GLY A 125 -6.71 -5.26 -4.01
C GLY A 125 -5.74 -6.28 -3.41
N LYS A 126 -6.19 -7.55 -3.33
CA LYS A 126 -5.37 -8.68 -2.88
C LYS A 126 -4.06 -8.72 -3.66
N ASN A 127 -2.95 -9.04 -2.98
CA ASN A 127 -1.59 -9.07 -3.55
C ASN A 127 -1.20 -7.75 -4.26
N TYR A 128 -1.75 -6.62 -3.82
CA TYR A 128 -1.49 -5.29 -4.40
C TYR A 128 -1.78 -5.18 -5.90
N LYS A 129 -2.84 -5.86 -6.38
CA LYS A 129 -3.22 -5.86 -7.81
C LYS A 129 -3.33 -4.48 -8.45
N LYS A 130 -3.63 -3.43 -7.67
CA LYS A 130 -3.72 -2.05 -8.17
C LYS A 130 -2.41 -1.28 -8.11
N LEU A 131 -1.40 -1.74 -7.38
CA LEU A 131 -0.10 -1.07 -7.30
C LEU A 131 0.80 -1.58 -8.44
N GLN A 132 1.39 -0.68 -9.20
CA GLN A 132 2.31 -0.96 -10.31
C GLN A 132 3.42 0.08 -10.37
N GLY A 133 4.31 -0.02 -11.35
CA GLY A 133 5.41 0.92 -11.54
C GLY A 133 6.77 0.34 -11.19
N GLU A 134 7.81 1.14 -11.40
CA GLU A 134 9.21 0.71 -11.30
C GLU A 134 9.63 0.35 -9.87
N LEU A 135 8.98 0.94 -8.87
CA LEU A 135 9.24 0.65 -7.45
C LEU A 135 8.59 -0.66 -6.97
N MET A 136 7.73 -1.27 -7.80
CA MET A 136 7.00 -2.48 -7.43
C MET A 136 7.71 -3.72 -7.99
N GLU A 137 8.01 -4.66 -7.10
CA GLU A 137 8.65 -5.93 -7.43
C GLU A 137 7.75 -7.09 -7.01
N GLU A 138 7.79 -8.20 -7.74
CA GLU A 138 7.01 -9.41 -7.42
C GLU A 138 7.88 -10.65 -7.55
N ASP A 139 7.88 -11.47 -6.50
CA ASP A 139 8.58 -12.75 -6.44
C ASP A 139 7.63 -13.88 -5.98
N GLU A 140 8.19 -15.04 -5.65
CA GLU A 140 7.43 -16.20 -5.17
C GLU A 140 6.70 -15.96 -3.83
N LEU A 141 7.17 -15.00 -3.03
CA LEU A 141 6.57 -14.63 -1.74
C LEU A 141 5.48 -13.57 -1.91
N GLY A 142 5.55 -12.81 -3.00
CA GLY A 142 4.50 -11.92 -3.48
C GLY A 142 5.04 -10.54 -3.85
N LYS A 143 4.10 -9.59 -3.99
CA LYS A 143 4.42 -8.24 -4.43
C LYS A 143 4.87 -7.35 -3.27
N THR A 144 5.94 -6.58 -3.47
CA THR A 144 6.51 -5.59 -2.53
C THR A 144 6.81 -4.28 -3.25
N MET A 145 7.07 -3.22 -2.48
CA MET A 145 7.61 -1.96 -3.00
C MET A 145 8.97 -1.70 -2.36
N SER A 146 9.94 -1.22 -3.14
CA SER A 146 11.24 -0.77 -2.64
C SER A 146 11.64 0.57 -3.28
N TYR A 147 12.06 1.52 -2.45
CA TYR A 147 12.64 2.79 -2.86
C TYR A 147 13.89 3.03 -2.03
N GLU A 148 14.97 3.49 -2.65
CA GLU A 148 16.22 3.84 -1.98
C GLU A 148 16.68 5.24 -2.38
N GLU A 149 17.10 6.03 -1.40
CA GLU A 149 17.74 7.32 -1.63
C GLU A 149 18.98 7.49 -0.74
N LYS A 150 20.03 8.06 -1.31
CA LYS A 150 21.27 8.40 -0.61
C LYS A 150 21.18 9.80 -0.03
N PHE A 151 21.67 9.98 1.20
CA PHE A 151 21.88 11.29 1.80
C PHE A 151 23.19 11.37 2.59
N VAL A 152 23.59 12.59 2.95
CA VAL A 152 24.82 12.85 3.71
C VAL A 152 24.46 13.68 4.94
N ILE A 153 25.06 13.34 6.08
CA ILE A 153 25.09 14.20 7.27
C ILE A 153 26.45 14.87 7.31
N GLU A 154 26.46 16.20 7.31
CA GLU A 154 27.66 17.06 7.33
C GLU A 154 27.68 17.90 8.63
N SER A 155 28.86 18.40 9.01
CA SER A 155 29.11 19.29 10.16
C SER A 155 28.81 20.74 9.89
#